data_AF-A0A354C1T4-F1
#
_entry.id   AF-A0A354C1T4-F1
#
_cell.length_a   1.000
_cell.length_b   1.000
_cell.length_c   1.000
_cell.angle_alpha   90.00
_cell.angle_beta   90.00
_cell.angle_gamma   90.00
#
_symmetry.space_group_name_H-M   'P 1'
#
loop_
_entity.id
_entity.type
_entity.pdbx_description
1 polymer ?
#
loop_
_entity_poly.entity_id
_entity_poly.type
_entity_poly.pdbx_seq_one_letter_code
_entity_poly.pdbx_strand_id
1 'polypeptide(L)'
;MDYKLINPSYLDSVAGDDPQIIAEIVSMFKEQSSEIYMEMKTLHSKDNFKMLGMLAHKAKSSVAILGMSELAAMLKRFELSAKEGIEPELYGSFIERYHEDTGKAITELDDLVRTRLKKS
;
A
#
# COMPACT_ATOMS: atom_id res chain seq x y z
N MET A 1 -3.86 14.92 -13.49
CA MET A 1 -2.65 14.65 -12.68
C MET A 1 -1.76 13.69 -13.44
N ASP A 2 -0.45 13.70 -13.19
CA ASP A 2 0.44 12.63 -13.65
C ASP A 2 0.52 11.58 -12.53
N TYR A 3 0.08 10.35 -12.80
CA TYR A 3 -0.01 9.27 -11.81
C TYR A 3 1.29 8.47 -11.83
N LYS A 4 2.06 8.51 -10.74
CA LYS A 4 3.41 7.94 -10.68
C LYS A 4 3.50 6.68 -9.87
N LEU A 5 2.64 6.54 -8.86
CA LEU A 5 2.66 5.40 -7.94
C LEU A 5 1.55 4.41 -8.24
N ILE A 6 0.38 4.90 -8.66
CA ILE A 6 -0.77 4.06 -9.00
C ILE A 6 -0.83 3.78 -10.51
N ASN A 7 -1.53 2.71 -10.87
CA ASN A 7 -1.87 2.42 -12.26
C ASN A 7 -3.40 2.52 -12.45
N PRO A 8 -3.91 3.66 -12.96
CA PRO A 8 -5.34 3.85 -13.16
C PRO A 8 -5.97 2.82 -14.10
N SER A 9 -5.30 2.45 -15.20
CA SER A 9 -5.83 1.47 -16.15
C SER A 9 -5.92 0.07 -15.55
N TYR A 10 -4.97 -0.28 -14.67
CA TYR A 10 -5.07 -1.53 -13.92
C TYR A 10 -6.23 -1.49 -12.92
N LEU A 11 -6.39 -0.39 -12.19
CA LEU A 11 -7.49 -0.22 -11.26
C LEU A 11 -8.86 -0.24 -11.94
N ASP A 12 -8.97 0.38 -13.12
CA ASP A 12 -10.15 0.30 -13.99
C ASP A 12 -10.46 -1.17 -14.34
N SER A 13 -9.45 -1.96 -14.70
CA SER A 13 -9.62 -3.38 -15.02
C SER A 13 -10.07 -4.24 -13.82
N VAL A 14 -9.64 -3.88 -12.61
CA VAL A 14 -10.06 -4.55 -11.37
C VAL A 14 -11.50 -4.17 -11.00
N ALA A 15 -11.87 -2.92 -11.22
CA ALA A 15 -13.19 -2.39 -10.88
C ALA A 15 -14.25 -2.56 -11.99
N GLY A 16 -13.88 -3.13 -13.14
CA GLY A 16 -14.79 -3.27 -14.28
C GLY A 16 -15.24 -1.93 -14.87
N ASP A 17 -14.33 -0.94 -14.89
CA ASP A 17 -14.58 0.45 -15.31
C ASP A 17 -15.67 1.18 -14.50
N ASP A 18 -16.09 0.65 -13.33
CA ASP A 18 -17.12 1.24 -12.47
C ASP A 18 -16.51 2.23 -11.45
N PRO A 19 -16.80 3.55 -11.56
CA PRO A 19 -16.26 4.57 -10.66
C PRO A 19 -16.66 4.42 -9.20
N GLN A 20 -17.79 3.79 -8.91
CA GLN A 20 -18.28 3.55 -7.56
C GLN A 20 -17.46 2.44 -6.90
N ILE A 21 -17.18 1.36 -7.65
CA ILE A 21 -16.28 0.29 -7.20
C ILE A 21 -14.86 0.84 -6.98
N ILE A 22 -14.37 1.71 -7.87
CA ILE A 22 -13.07 2.38 -7.68
C ILE A 22 -13.07 3.19 -6.37
N ALA A 23 -14.13 3.95 -6.10
CA ALA A 23 -14.24 4.75 -4.87
C ALA A 23 -14.26 3.87 -3.60
N GLU A 24 -14.94 2.73 -3.63
CA GLU A 24 -14.96 1.76 -2.53
C GLU A 24 -13.57 1.17 -2.27
N ILE A 25 -12.89 0.70 -3.33
CA ILE A 25 -11.51 0.18 -3.23
C ILE A 25 -10.58 1.22 -2.61
N VAL A 26 -10.66 2.47 -3.09
CA VAL A 26 -9.84 3.58 -2.59
C VAL A 26 -10.15 3.89 -1.12
N SER A 27 -11.42 3.89 -0.72
CA SER A 27 -11.80 4.11 0.68
C SER A 27 -11.24 3.03 1.60
N MET A 28 -11.42 1.75 1.22
CA MET A 28 -10.89 0.62 1.96
C MET A 28 -9.36 0.68 2.07
N PHE A 29 -8.69 1.04 0.98
CA PHE A 29 -7.23 1.15 0.97
C PHE A 29 -6.72 2.23 1.95
N LYS A 30 -7.37 3.40 2.00
CA LYS A 30 -6.97 4.48 2.91
C LYS A 30 -7.00 4.02 4.37
N GLU A 31 -8.10 3.40 4.79
CA GLU A 31 -8.26 2.90 6.14
C GLU A 31 -7.20 1.83 6.45
N GLN A 32 -7.09 0.81 5.59
CA GLN A 32 -6.10 -0.26 5.75
C GLN A 32 -4.66 0.27 5.78
N SER A 33 -4.33 1.25 4.94
CA SER A 33 -2.96 1.75 4.84
C SER A 33 -2.48 2.37 6.15
N SER A 34 -3.34 3.16 6.78
CA SER A 34 -3.09 3.82 8.07
C SER A 34 -2.98 2.80 9.20
N GLU A 35 -3.93 1.84 9.27
CA GLU A 35 -3.92 0.77 10.27
C GLU A 35 -2.65 -0.07 10.19
N ILE A 36 -2.30 -0.51 8.98
CA ILE A 36 -1.10 -1.31 8.73
C ILE A 36 0.16 -0.55 9.14
N TYR A 37 0.27 0.74 8.82
CA TYR A 37 1.43 1.54 9.21
C TYR A 37 1.59 1.62 10.74
N MET A 38 0.50 1.90 11.45
CA MET A 38 0.50 1.97 12.92
C MET A 38 0.85 0.62 13.56
N GLU A 39 0.34 -0.47 13.00
CA GLU A 39 0.65 -1.82 13.45
C GLU A 39 2.11 -2.20 13.16
N MET A 40 2.63 -1.85 11.97
CA MET A 40 4.05 -2.06 11.62
C MET A 40 4.98 -1.38 12.63
N LYS A 41 4.71 -0.12 12.99
CA LYS A 41 5.49 0.59 14.01
C LYS A 41 5.43 -0.07 15.38
N THR A 42 4.25 -0.56 15.75
CA THR A 42 4.04 -1.24 17.04
C THR A 42 4.76 -2.58 17.09
N LEU A 43 4.77 -3.34 16.00
CA LEU A 43 5.47 -4.61 15.92
C LEU A 43 6.99 -4.42 15.89
N HIS A 44 7.46 -3.40 15.15
CA HIS A 44 8.87 -3.05 15.10
C HIS A 44 9.43 -2.61 16.46
N SER A 45 8.70 -1.77 17.22
CA SER A 45 9.14 -1.33 18.56
C SER A 45 9.12 -2.44 19.62
N LYS A 46 8.44 -3.55 19.34
CA LYS A 46 8.37 -4.74 20.20
C LYS A 46 9.29 -5.86 19.72
N ASP A 47 10.13 -5.60 18.71
CA ASP A 47 11.00 -6.59 18.05
C ASP A 47 10.24 -7.84 17.54
N ASN A 48 8.94 -7.70 17.25
CA ASN A 48 8.10 -8.81 16.81
C ASN A 48 8.19 -8.99 15.28
N PHE A 49 9.39 -9.30 14.81
CA PHE A 49 9.72 -9.32 13.37
C PHE A 49 8.96 -10.40 12.60
N LYS A 50 8.63 -11.53 13.24
CA LYS A 50 7.81 -12.57 12.61
C LYS A 50 6.43 -12.03 12.24
N MET A 51 5.75 -11.33 13.15
CA MET A 51 4.45 -10.72 12.85
C MET A 51 4.61 -9.56 11.87
N LEU A 52 5.70 -8.78 11.98
CA LEU A 52 6.00 -7.68 11.07
C LEU A 52 6.11 -8.18 9.61
N GLY A 53 6.79 -9.32 9.39
CA GLY A 53 6.87 -9.95 8.08
C GLY A 53 5.52 -10.44 7.53
N MET A 54 4.63 -10.95 8.39
CA MET A 54 3.26 -11.31 7.97
C MET A 54 2.43 -10.07 7.63
N LEU A 55 2.62 -8.97 8.36
CA LEU A 55 1.95 -7.72 8.08
C LEU A 55 2.43 -7.10 6.75
N ALA A 56 3.74 -7.16 6.47
CA ALA A 56 4.30 -6.77 5.17
C ALA A 56 3.72 -7.60 4.00
N HIS A 57 3.50 -8.90 4.22
CA HIS A 57 2.83 -9.76 3.23
C HIS A 57 1.39 -9.27 2.93
N LYS A 58 0.63 -8.93 3.96
CA LYS A 58 -0.74 -8.40 3.81
C LYS A 58 -0.73 -7.06 3.08
N ALA A 59 0.16 -6.15 3.47
CA ALA A 59 0.34 -4.84 2.85
C ALA A 59 0.67 -4.95 1.35
N LYS A 60 1.52 -5.91 0.98
CA LYS A 60 1.95 -6.15 -0.42
C LYS A 60 0.75 -6.41 -1.34
N SER A 61 -0.18 -7.27 -0.94
CA SER A 61 -1.36 -7.56 -1.75
C SER A 61 -2.27 -6.34 -1.89
N SER A 62 -2.42 -5.56 -0.82
CA SER A 62 -3.22 -4.33 -0.81
C SER A 62 -2.70 -3.29 -1.82
N VAL A 63 -1.39 -3.00 -1.80
CA VAL A 63 -0.78 -2.02 -2.72
C VAL A 63 -0.67 -2.54 -4.16
N ALA A 64 -0.58 -3.86 -4.36
CA ALA A 64 -0.51 -4.47 -5.69
C ALA A 64 -1.82 -4.29 -6.48
N ILE A 65 -2.98 -4.32 -5.82
CA ILE A 65 -4.29 -4.08 -6.44
C ILE A 65 -4.38 -2.67 -7.06
N LEU A 66 -3.62 -1.71 -6.52
CA LEU A 66 -3.54 -0.34 -7.02
C LEU A 66 -2.49 -0.16 -8.13
N GLY A 67 -1.78 -1.23 -8.50
CA GLY A 67 -0.69 -1.18 -9.46
C GLY A 67 0.63 -0.61 -8.92
N MET A 68 0.80 -0.52 -7.60
CA MET A 68 2.03 0.00 -6.96
C MET A 68 3.16 -1.05 -6.96
N SER A 69 3.62 -1.47 -8.15
CA SER A 69 4.52 -2.62 -8.31
C SER A 69 5.84 -2.47 -7.56
N GLU A 70 6.43 -1.27 -7.54
CA GLU A 70 7.68 -1.00 -6.83
C GLU A 70 7.54 -1.13 -5.30
N LEU A 71 6.43 -0.64 -4.75
CA LEU A 71 6.15 -0.77 -3.32
C LEU A 71 5.83 -2.23 -2.96
N ALA A 72 5.10 -2.94 -3.82
CA ALA A 72 4.84 -4.37 -3.64
C ALA A 72 6.15 -5.20 -3.63
N ALA A 73 7.11 -4.88 -4.50
CA ALA A 73 8.42 -5.52 -4.54
C ALA A 73 9.23 -5.24 -3.26
N MET A 74 9.21 -3.98 -2.78
CA MET A 74 9.83 -3.62 -1.50
C MET A 74 9.21 -4.39 -0.33
N LEU A 75 7.88 -4.44 -0.24
CA LEU A 75 7.18 -5.18 0.82
C LEU A 75 7.45 -6.69 0.78
N LYS A 76 7.68 -7.26 -0.41
CA LYS A 76 8.15 -8.64 -0.54
C LYS A 76 9.55 -8.82 0.05
N ARG A 77 10.48 -7.89 -0.20
CA ARG A 77 11.80 -7.91 0.44
C ARG A 77 11.67 -7.78 1.96
N PHE A 78 10.85 -6.84 2.43
CA PHE A 78 10.61 -6.65 3.85
C PHE A 78 10.03 -7.90 4.52
N GLU A 79 9.03 -8.52 3.90
CA GLU A 79 8.43 -9.78 4.35
C GLU A 79 9.50 -10.87 4.58
N LEU A 80 10.36 -11.10 3.59
CA LEU A 80 11.39 -12.14 3.66
C LEU A 80 12.45 -11.80 4.70
N SER A 81 12.94 -10.56 4.69
CA SER A 81 13.98 -10.10 5.62
C SER A 81 13.49 -10.25 7.07
N ALA A 82 12.28 -9.77 7.38
CA ALA A 82 11.67 -9.85 8.71
C ALA A 82 11.40 -11.29 9.18
N LYS A 83 11.03 -12.20 8.27
CA LYS A 83 10.84 -13.63 8.59
C LYS A 83 12.16 -14.35 8.91
N GLU A 84 13.23 -13.97 8.23
CA GLU A 84 14.55 -14.59 8.35
C GLU A 84 15.47 -13.88 9.36
N GLY A 85 15.07 -12.70 9.84
CA GLY A 85 15.87 -11.91 10.77
C GLY A 85 17.06 -11.22 10.12
N ILE A 86 16.97 -10.90 8.82
CA ILE A 86 18.04 -10.34 8.00
C ILE A 86 17.92 -8.82 7.94
N GLU A 87 19.03 -8.11 8.11
CA GLU A 87 19.11 -6.64 8.00
C GLU A 87 18.02 -5.90 8.84
N PRO A 88 17.85 -6.21 10.14
CA PRO A 88 16.80 -5.58 10.97
C PRO A 88 16.91 -4.06 11.05
N GLU A 89 18.11 -3.50 10.87
CA GLU A 89 18.36 -2.06 10.77
C GLU A 89 17.61 -1.39 9.60
N LEU A 90 17.22 -2.15 8.57
CA LEU A 90 16.47 -1.64 7.42
C LEU A 90 14.96 -1.62 7.64
N TYR A 91 14.43 -2.34 8.64
CA TYR A 91 12.98 -2.49 8.81
C TYR A 91 12.29 -1.14 9.03
N GLY A 92 12.90 -0.26 9.84
CA GLY A 92 12.41 1.11 10.00
C GLY A 92 12.29 1.86 8.67
N SER A 93 13.29 1.73 7.79
CA SER A 93 13.25 2.38 6.46
C SER A 93 12.15 1.83 5.55
N PHE A 94 11.86 0.53 5.63
CA PHE A 94 10.76 -0.08 4.88
C PHE A 94 9.39 0.44 5.36
N ILE A 95 9.23 0.59 6.68
CA ILE A 95 8.01 1.11 7.29
C ILE A 95 7.77 2.57 6.88
N GLU A 96 8.80 3.41 6.95
CA GLU A 96 8.67 4.82 6.56
C GLU A 96 8.41 4.96 5.06
N ARG A 97 9.09 4.16 4.22
CA ARG A 97 8.81 4.14 2.77
C ARG A 97 7.36 3.72 2.48
N TYR A 98 6.85 2.72 3.19
CA TYR A 98 5.44 2.32 3.05
C TYR A 98 4.51 3.50 3.39
N HIS A 99 4.74 4.21 4.48
CA HIS A 99 3.94 5.37 4.86
C HIS A 99 4.00 6.50 3.83
N GLU A 100 5.18 6.83 3.34
CA GLU A 100 5.36 7.88 2.33
C GLU A 100 4.70 7.52 0.99
N ASP A 101 4.95 6.31 0.48
CA ASP A 101 4.44 5.90 -0.84
C ASP A 101 2.92 5.73 -0.80
N THR A 102 2.36 5.18 0.29
CA THR A 102 0.89 5.09 0.43
C THR A 102 0.24 6.45 0.60
N GLY A 103 0.83 7.39 1.36
CA GLY A 103 0.31 8.76 1.47
C GLY A 103 0.28 9.51 0.13
N LYS A 104 1.34 9.38 -0.68
CA LYS A 104 1.38 9.95 -2.04
C LYS A 104 0.35 9.28 -2.96
N ALA A 105 0.25 7.94 -2.90
CA ALA A 105 -0.73 7.19 -3.68
C ALA A 105 -2.17 7.58 -3.32
N ILE A 106 -2.48 7.81 -2.05
CA ILE A 106 -3.80 8.29 -1.60
C ILE A 106 -4.15 9.63 -2.27
N THR A 107 -3.18 10.54 -2.38
CA THR A 107 -3.38 11.83 -3.08
C THR A 107 -3.70 11.62 -4.56
N GLU A 108 -3.00 10.69 -5.23
CA GLU A 108 -3.26 10.30 -6.61
C GLU A 108 -4.65 9.65 -6.79
N LEU A 109 -5.02 8.75 -5.88
CA LEU A 109 -6.31 8.06 -5.89
C LEU A 109 -7.48 9.01 -5.65
N ASP A 110 -7.32 10.00 -4.78
CA ASP A 110 -8.34 11.04 -4.54
C ASP A 110 -8.62 11.88 -5.78
N ASP A 111 -7.57 12.27 -6.51
CA ASP A 111 -7.73 12.96 -7.79
C ASP A 111 -8.42 12.07 -8.83
N LEU A 112 -8.05 10.78 -8.88
CA LEU A 112 -8.64 9.80 -9.78
C LEU A 112 -10.15 9.64 -9.52
N VAL A 113 -10.55 9.33 -8.27
CA VAL A 113 -11.96 9.15 -7.87
C VAL A 113 -12.77 10.40 -8.20
N ARG A 114 -12.26 11.58 -7.83
CA ARG A 114 -12.91 12.86 -8.14
C ARG A 114 -13.09 13.07 -9.64
N THR A 115 -12.09 12.68 -10.45
CA THR A 115 -12.13 12.85 -11.90
C THR A 115 -13.11 11.87 -12.56
N ARG A 116 -13.22 10.64 -12.06
CA ARG A 116 -14.14 9.62 -12.59
C ARG A 116 -15.59 9.93 -12.22
N LEU A 117 -15.87 10.24 -10.96
CA LEU A 117 -17.23 10.56 -10.51
C LEU A 117 -17.82 11.84 -11.13
N LYS A 118 -16.98 12.78 -11.57
CA LYS A 118 -17.44 13.96 -12.34
C LYS A 118 -17.82 13.65 -13.79
N LYS A 119 -17.38 12.51 -14.32
CA LYS A 119 -17.64 12.07 -15.70
C LYS A 119 -18.78 11.07 -15.82
N SER A 120 -19.22 10.48 -14.69
CA SER A 120 -20.41 9.62 -14.57
C SER A 120 -21.68 10.44 -14.47
#